data_AF-A0AAF0S6V8-F1
#
_entry.id   AF-A0AAF0S6V8-F1
#
_cell.length_a   1.000
_cell.length_b   1.000
_cell.length_c   1.000
_cell.angle_alpha   90.00
_cell.angle_beta   90.00
_cell.angle_gamma   90.00
#
_symmetry.space_group_name_H-M   'P 1'
#
loop_
_entity.id
_entity.type
_entity.pdbx_description
1 polymer ?
#
loop_
_entity_poly.entity_id
_entity_poly.type
_entity_poly.pdbx_seq_one_letter_code
_entity_poly.pdbx_strand_id
1 'polypeptide(L)'
;MTLTLDEELENYRNREAYNRAMEKAIPVAEKIAMEKAMEKAMEEASETIIEEISKVTLNVMDSLDITIDEALGIMDLEEPMRSKVYEKVNEKNSER
;
A
#
# COMPACT_ATOMS: atom_id res chain seq x y z
N MET A 1 11.23 42.16 32.61
CA MET A 1 10.10 42.64 31.80
C MET A 1 8.94 41.72 32.14
N THR A 2 7.97 42.20 32.90
CA THR A 2 6.78 41.43 33.32
C THR A 2 5.64 41.72 32.33
N LEU A 3 5.01 40.68 31.83
CA LEU A 3 3.82 40.80 30.97
C LEU A 3 2.71 41.50 31.75
N THR A 4 1.94 42.32 31.05
CA THR A 4 0.70 42.88 31.60
C THR A 4 -0.34 41.78 31.73
N LEU A 5 -1.29 41.94 32.66
CA LEU A 5 -2.35 40.95 32.91
C LEU A 5 -3.15 40.63 31.63
N ASP A 6 -3.32 41.62 30.75
CA ASP A 6 -4.00 41.47 29.47
C ASP A 6 -3.18 40.62 28.48
N GLU A 7 -1.86 40.82 28.42
CA GLU A 7 -0.96 39.98 27.60
C GLU A 7 -0.90 38.54 28.11
N GLU A 8 -0.97 38.31 29.42
CA GLU A 8 -1.03 36.94 29.98
C GLU A 8 -2.34 36.22 29.62
N LEU A 9 -3.47 36.93 29.69
CA LEU A 9 -4.79 36.41 29.31
C LEU A 9 -4.88 36.09 27.82
N GLU A 10 -4.35 36.96 26.96
CA GLU A 10 -4.31 36.74 25.52
C GLU A 10 -3.41 35.55 25.15
N ASN A 11 -2.24 35.45 25.79
CA ASN A 11 -1.34 34.29 25.62
C ASN A 11 -1.98 32.97 26.06
N TYR A 12 -2.74 32.98 27.16
CA TYR A 12 -3.46 31.79 27.62
C TYR A 12 -4.52 31.35 26.60
N ARG A 13 -5.34 32.28 26.10
CA ARG A 13 -6.38 31.99 25.10
C ARG A 13 -5.79 31.46 23.79
N ASN A 14 -4.68 32.03 23.34
CA ASN A 14 -4.00 31.58 22.12
C ASN A 14 -3.42 30.16 22.29
N ARG A 15 -2.83 29.85 23.45
CA ARG A 15 -2.37 28.48 23.76
C ARG A 15 -3.53 27.49 23.80
N GLU A 16 -4.65 27.87 24.41
CA GLU A 16 -5.81 26.98 24.52
C GLU A 16 -6.45 26.72 23.14
N ALA A 17 -6.57 27.75 22.30
CA ALA A 17 -7.05 27.61 20.92
C ALA A 17 -6.12 26.73 20.07
N TYR A 18 -4.80 26.92 20.20
CA TYR A 18 -3.81 26.08 19.54
C TYR A 18 -3.90 24.62 19.99
N ASN A 19 -3.96 24.36 21.30
CA ASN A 19 -4.08 23.01 21.84
C ASN A 19 -5.36 22.32 21.35
N ARG A 20 -6.51 23.00 21.36
CA ARG A 20 -7.77 22.45 20.82
C ARG A 20 -7.73 22.20 19.32
N ALA A 21 -7.02 23.04 18.55
CA ALA A 21 -6.83 22.80 17.13
C ALA A 21 -5.94 21.58 16.88
N MET A 22 -4.88 21.42 17.68
CA MET A 22 -3.98 20.27 17.64
C MET A 22 -4.68 18.97 18.04
N GLU A 23 -5.47 18.98 19.11
CA GLU A 23 -6.27 17.83 19.57
C GLU A 23 -7.23 17.32 18.49
N LYS A 24 -7.70 18.20 17.60
CA LYS A 24 -8.55 17.83 16.46
C LYS A 24 -7.76 17.41 15.22
N ALA A 25 -6.61 18.02 14.99
CA ALA A 25 -5.79 17.76 13.80
C ALA A 25 -5.00 16.44 13.91
N ILE A 26 -4.53 16.09 15.11
CA ILE A 26 -3.71 14.88 15.34
C ILE A 26 -4.45 13.60 14.93
N PRO A 27 -5.70 13.34 15.36
CA PRO A 27 -6.41 12.12 14.98
C PRO A 27 -6.66 12.00 13.47
N VAL A 28 -6.86 13.12 12.78
CA VAL A 28 -7.04 13.15 11.32
C VAL A 28 -5.72 12.84 10.62
N ALA A 29 -4.63 13.43 11.07
CA ALA A 29 -3.30 13.15 10.53
C ALA A 29 -2.88 11.69 10.77
N GLU A 30 -3.15 11.14 11.96
CA GLU A 30 -2.91 9.74 12.30
C GLU A 30 -3.72 8.80 11.39
N LYS A 31 -5.02 9.09 11.20
CA LYS A 31 -5.87 8.31 10.31
C LYS A 31 -5.33 8.28 8.88
N ILE A 32 -4.97 9.44 8.32
CA ILE A 32 -4.42 9.53 6.95
C ILE A 32 -3.10 8.78 6.85
N ALA A 33 -2.22 8.91 7.84
CA ALA A 33 -0.94 8.22 7.86
C ALA A 33 -1.13 6.70 7.90
N MET A 34 -2.07 6.21 8.72
CA MET A 34 -2.39 4.79 8.83
C MET A 34 -3.02 4.23 7.56
N GLU A 35 -3.99 4.94 6.96
CA GLU A 35 -4.61 4.54 5.70
C GLU A 35 -3.57 4.42 4.58
N LYS A 36 -2.68 5.41 4.44
CA LYS A 36 -1.59 5.35 3.45
C LYS A 36 -0.57 4.24 3.72
N ALA A 37 -0.22 4.02 4.99
CA ALA A 37 0.71 2.95 5.35
C ALA A 37 0.11 1.58 5.02
N MET A 38 -1.19 1.39 5.29
CA MET A 38 -1.89 0.15 4.98
C MET A 38 -2.04 -0.06 3.47
N GLU A 39 -2.40 1.00 2.71
CA GLU A 39 -2.47 0.95 1.25
C GLU A 39 -1.13 0.52 0.64
N LYS A 40 -0.02 1.15 1.06
CA LYS A 40 1.33 0.79 0.62
C LYS A 40 1.70 -0.65 0.98
N ALA A 41 1.39 -1.08 2.21
CA ALA A 41 1.67 -2.44 2.65
C ALA A 41 0.87 -3.49 1.85
N MET A 42 -0.39 -3.17 1.51
CA MET A 42 -1.23 -4.05 0.67
C MET A 42 -0.74 -4.09 -0.77
N GLU A 43 -0.29 -2.97 -1.31
CA GLU A 43 0.32 -2.90 -2.64
C GLU A 43 1.59 -3.76 -2.71
N GLU A 44 2.53 -3.57 -1.78
CA GLU A 44 3.78 -4.36 -1.69
C GLU A 44 3.50 -5.86 -1.50
N ALA A 45 2.52 -6.20 -0.65
CA ALA A 45 2.10 -7.59 -0.46
C ALA A 45 1.47 -8.18 -1.73
N SER A 46 0.63 -7.42 -2.43
CA SER A 46 0.04 -7.85 -3.70
C SER A 46 1.11 -8.09 -4.76
N GLU A 47 2.10 -7.19 -4.89
CA GLU A 47 3.21 -7.35 -5.83
C GLU A 47 4.04 -8.59 -5.52
N THR A 48 4.34 -8.83 -4.24
CA THR A 48 5.08 -10.02 -3.79
C THR A 48 4.34 -11.31 -4.12
N ILE A 49 3.02 -11.35 -3.89
CA ILE A 49 2.19 -12.51 -4.23
C ILE A 49 2.20 -12.76 -5.73
N ILE A 50 2.01 -11.72 -6.55
CA ILE A 50 2.05 -11.84 -8.01
C ILE A 50 3.40 -12.39 -8.47
N GLU A 51 4.50 -11.84 -7.96
CA GLU A 51 5.86 -12.27 -8.29
C GLU A 51 6.10 -13.76 -7.97
N GLU A 52 5.67 -14.23 -6.79
CA GLU A 52 5.81 -15.64 -6.42
C GLU A 52 4.92 -16.56 -7.27
N ILE A 53 3.66 -16.18 -7.53
CA ILE A 53 2.77 -16.97 -8.41
C ILE A 53 3.35 -17.02 -9.83
N SER A 54 3.88 -15.92 -10.34
CA SER A 54 4.53 -15.87 -11.66
C SER A 54 5.74 -16.82 -11.73
N LYS A 55 6.56 -16.90 -10.69
CA LYS A 55 7.67 -17.89 -10.62
C LYS A 55 7.15 -19.31 -10.66
N VAL A 56 6.11 -19.62 -9.90
CA VAL A 56 5.49 -20.96 -9.93
C VAL A 56 4.93 -21.25 -11.32
N THR A 57 4.30 -20.26 -11.96
CA THR A 57 3.72 -20.41 -13.31
C THR A 57 4.79 -20.76 -14.33
N LEU A 58 5.91 -20.03 -14.32
CA LEU A 58 7.07 -20.30 -15.17
C LEU A 58 7.63 -21.71 -14.93
N ASN A 59 7.78 -22.11 -13.67
CA ASN A 59 8.28 -23.45 -13.34
C ASN A 59 7.34 -24.56 -13.84
N VAL A 60 6.03 -24.35 -13.75
CA VAL A 60 5.03 -25.29 -14.27
C VAL A 60 5.09 -25.36 -15.79
N MET A 61 5.21 -24.21 -16.47
CA MET A 61 5.40 -24.17 -17.92
C MET A 61 6.66 -24.92 -18.36
N ASP A 62 7.80 -24.63 -17.72
CA ASP A 62 9.09 -25.26 -18.02
C ASP A 62 9.07 -26.78 -17.73
N SER A 63 8.32 -27.21 -16.69
CA SER A 63 8.26 -28.63 -16.28
C SER A 63 7.32 -29.47 -17.12
N LEU A 64 6.23 -28.88 -17.62
CA LEU A 64 5.19 -29.58 -18.36
C LEU A 64 5.23 -29.32 -19.86
N ASP A 65 6.10 -28.42 -20.33
CA ASP A 65 6.18 -27.96 -21.73
C ASP A 65 4.82 -27.47 -22.25
N ILE A 66 4.22 -26.54 -21.49
CA ILE A 66 2.89 -25.97 -21.77
C ILE A 66 2.94 -24.44 -21.91
N THR A 67 1.89 -23.89 -22.50
CA THR A 67 1.72 -22.43 -22.66
C THR A 67 1.34 -21.75 -21.33
N ILE A 68 1.50 -20.42 -21.28
CA ILE A 68 1.08 -19.60 -20.13
C ILE A 68 -0.41 -19.81 -19.84
N ASP A 69 -1.25 -19.81 -20.88
CA ASP A 69 -2.70 -19.94 -20.72
C ASP A 69 -3.11 -21.27 -20.12
N GLU A 70 -2.43 -22.36 -20.50
CA GLU A 70 -2.62 -23.68 -19.92
C GLU A 70 -2.15 -23.73 -18.46
N ALA A 71 -0.97 -23.15 -18.17
CA ALA A 71 -0.44 -23.09 -16.81
C ALA A 71 -1.36 -22.29 -15.86
N LEU A 72 -1.84 -21.12 -16.30
CA LEU A 72 -2.80 -20.32 -15.53
C LEU A 72 -4.16 -21.01 -15.40
N GLY A 73 -4.58 -21.79 -16.41
CA GLY A 73 -5.78 -22.61 -16.35
C GLY A 73 -5.76 -23.67 -15.25
N ILE A 74 -4.56 -24.15 -14.87
CA ILE A 74 -4.36 -25.09 -13.76
C ILE A 74 -4.41 -24.38 -12.40
N MET A 75 -4.02 -23.11 -12.34
CA MET A 75 -3.84 -22.37 -11.08
C MET A 75 -5.11 -21.78 -10.48
N ASP A 76 -6.26 -21.87 -11.17
CA ASP A 76 -7.58 -21.41 -10.71
C ASP A 76 -7.57 -19.97 -10.14
N LEU A 77 -6.88 -19.06 -10.84
CA LEU A 77 -6.77 -17.66 -10.45
C LEU A 77 -7.97 -16.85 -10.96
N GLU A 78 -8.57 -16.06 -10.06
CA GLU A 78 -9.61 -15.10 -10.40
C GLU A 78 -9.04 -13.77 -10.95
N GLU A 79 -9.88 -13.01 -11.66
CA GLU A 79 -9.54 -11.63 -12.04
C GLU A 79 -9.63 -10.68 -10.84
N PRO A 80 -8.75 -9.66 -10.73
CA PRO A 80 -7.72 -9.26 -11.70
C PRO A 80 -6.36 -9.96 -11.50
N MET A 81 -6.25 -10.90 -10.54
CA MET A 81 -4.98 -11.55 -10.21
C MET A 81 -4.42 -12.33 -11.41
N ARG A 82 -5.27 -13.07 -12.11
CA ARG A 82 -4.90 -13.82 -13.32
C ARG A 82 -4.25 -12.93 -14.38
N SER A 83 -4.86 -11.79 -14.71
CA SER A 83 -4.30 -10.85 -15.69
C SER A 83 -2.94 -10.31 -15.26
N LYS A 84 -2.78 -9.91 -13.99
CA LYS A 84 -1.49 -9.40 -13.48
C LYS A 84 -0.39 -10.45 -13.50
N VAL A 85 -0.71 -11.69 -13.13
CA VAL A 85 0.24 -12.80 -13.20
C VAL A 85 0.62 -13.09 -14.65
N TYR A 86 -0.34 -13.09 -15.57
CA TYR A 86 -0.10 -13.27 -17.00
C TYR A 86 0.89 -12.24 -17.56
N GLU A 87 0.65 -10.95 -17.31
CA GLU A 87 1.55 -9.86 -17.71
C GLU A 87 2.95 -10.08 -17.16
N LYS A 88 3.05 -10.40 -15.86
CA LYS A 88 4.35 -10.58 -15.20
C LYS A 88 5.13 -11.79 -15.69
N VAL A 89 4.44 -12.89 -16.00
CA VAL A 89 5.05 -14.08 -16.61
C VAL A 89 5.55 -13.76 -18.02
N ASN A 90 4.77 -13.02 -18.81
CA ASN A 90 5.18 -12.59 -20.15
C ASN A 90 6.41 -11.67 -20.13
N GLU A 91 6.46 -10.69 -19.21
CA GLU A 91 7.64 -9.85 -19.01
C GLU A 91 8.89 -10.71 -18.77
N LYS A 92 8.83 -11.62 -17.79
CA LYS A 92 9.95 -12.50 -17.44
C LYS A 92 10.37 -13.45 -18.57
N ASN A 93 9.41 -13.96 -19.34
CA ASN A 93 9.72 -14.80 -20.51
C ASN A 93 10.38 -14.01 -21.64
N SER A 94 10.08 -12.72 -21.79
CA SER A 94 10.71 -11.86 -22.80
C SER A 94 12.15 -11.45 -22.45
N GLU A 95 12.53 -11.53 -21.17
CA GLU A 95 13.88 -11.21 -20.67
C GLU A 95 14.84 -12.42 -20.66
N ARG A 96 14.32 -13.65 -20.85
CA ARG A 96 15.08 -14.89 -20.94
C ARG A 96 15.69 -15.09 -22.34
#